data_AF-A0A2W2FBS5-F1
#
_entry.id   AF-A0A2W2FBS5-F1
#
_cell.length_a   1.000
_cell.length_b   1.000
_cell.length_c   1.000
_cell.angle_alpha   90.00
_cell.angle_beta   90.00
_cell.angle_gamma   90.00
#
_symmetry.space_group_name_H-M   'P 1'
#
loop_
_entity.id
_entity.type
_entity.pdbx_description
1 polymer ?
#
loop_
_entity_poly.entity_id
_entity_poly.type
_entity_poly.pdbx_seq_one_letter_code
_entity_poly.pdbx_strand_id
1 'polypeptide(L)'
;MGKLAEPGELEPAERRRLLGRLAQALSEGAKRARRNGAGRGRWLADVFLNIAPRIPIRDLHTLSEHHHGLTGEQLADDLVRTAQKGTMTVGAIGGALAAAEFAAPPLLLSAPAQLVAETIVVAAIEVKLLAELHEVYGVRVDGTGTQRAIVFASAWAKQRGIDPLAPTSVSLALGAATKTALRNRLMRTLGRHLTTFGPFLTGAVAGGTLNRIATKKLAEAVRADLRVKLPPAADRPEIGRD
;
A
#
# COMPACT_ATOMS: atom_id res chain seq x y z
N MET A 1 1.42 28.84 21.45
CA MET A 1 1.42 29.06 19.99
C MET A 1 1.49 27.70 19.31
N GLY A 2 0.32 27.06 19.12
CA GLY A 2 0.22 25.74 18.50
C GLY A 2 0.20 25.88 16.99
N LYS A 3 1.13 25.23 16.29
CA LYS A 3 1.06 25.07 14.84
C LYS A 3 -0.09 24.12 14.54
N LEU A 4 -1.08 24.62 13.81
CA LEU A 4 -2.13 23.83 13.18
C LEU A 4 -1.43 22.84 12.23
N ALA A 5 -1.38 21.57 12.62
CA ALA A 5 -1.11 20.50 11.68
C ALA A 5 -2.28 20.46 10.69
N GLU A 6 -1.98 20.56 9.41
CA GLU A 6 -2.92 20.22 8.33
C GLU A 6 -3.67 18.93 8.67
N PRO A 7 -5.00 18.86 8.46
CA PRO A 7 -5.78 17.69 8.79
C PRO A 7 -5.32 16.48 7.94
N GLY A 8 -4.48 15.63 8.55
CA GLY A 8 -4.04 14.38 7.93
C GLY A 8 -2.55 14.08 8.04
N GLU A 9 -1.70 15.03 8.46
CA GLU A 9 -0.28 14.73 8.69
C GLU A 9 0.02 14.45 10.16
N LEU A 10 0.08 13.16 10.51
CA LEU A 10 0.64 12.71 11.78
C LEU A 10 2.06 13.28 11.95
N GLU A 11 2.40 13.73 13.16
CA GLU A 11 3.74 14.25 13.46
C GLU A 11 4.78 13.11 13.27
N PRO A 12 6.01 13.39 12.79
CA PRO A 12 7.01 12.35 12.54
C PRO A 12 7.29 11.42 13.74
N ALA A 13 7.24 11.97 14.96
CA ALA A 13 7.40 11.21 16.19
C ALA A 13 6.24 10.24 16.45
N GLU A 14 5.01 10.69 16.22
CA GLU A 14 3.81 9.86 16.38
C GLU A 14 3.78 8.72 15.36
N ARG A 15 4.12 9.01 14.10
CA ARG A 15 4.25 7.97 13.05
C ARG A 15 5.25 6.89 13.45
N ARG A 16 6.40 7.29 14.00
CA ARG A 16 7.44 6.36 14.48
C ARG A 16 6.93 5.48 15.62
N ARG A 17 6.22 6.07 16.58
CA ARG A 17 5.61 5.34 17.70
C ARG A 17 4.58 4.32 17.22
N LEU A 18 3.73 4.68 16.26
CA LEU A 18 2.74 3.77 15.68
C LEU A 18 3.38 2.62 14.90
N LEU A 19 4.41 2.90 14.10
CA LEU A 19 5.19 1.87 13.40
C LEU A 19 5.86 0.90 14.39
N GLY A 20 6.42 1.41 15.50
CA GLY A 20 6.98 0.59 16.56
C GLY A 20 5.96 -0.35 17.21
N ARG A 21 4.75 0.16 17.52
CA ARG A 21 3.65 -0.67 18.03
C ARG A 21 3.22 -1.76 17.04
N LEU A 22 3.13 -1.41 15.76
CA LEU A 22 2.81 -2.38 14.70
C LEU A 22 3.89 -3.45 14.61
N ALA A 23 5.17 -3.07 14.63
CA ALA A 23 6.29 -4.00 14.64
C ALA A 23 6.21 -4.97 15.83
N GLN A 24 5.90 -4.47 17.03
CA GLN A 24 5.74 -5.31 18.21
C GLN A 24 4.59 -6.32 18.05
N ALA A 25 3.43 -5.89 17.56
CA ALA A 25 2.30 -6.77 17.31
C ALA A 25 2.61 -7.85 16.24
N LEU A 26 3.33 -7.48 15.19
CA LEU A 26 3.76 -8.39 14.14
C LEU A 26 4.78 -9.41 14.62
N SER A 27 5.70 -9.02 15.53
CA SER A 27 6.66 -9.93 16.15
C SER A 27 5.96 -11.04 16.95
N GLU A 28 4.97 -10.68 17.76
CA GLU A 28 4.16 -11.67 18.50
C GLU A 28 3.33 -12.56 17.57
N GLY A 29 2.77 -11.97 16.50
CA GLY A 29 2.10 -12.72 15.43
C GLY A 29 3.02 -13.74 14.75
N ALA A 30 4.24 -13.35 14.42
CA ALA A 30 5.24 -14.22 13.80
C ALA A 30 5.66 -15.38 14.73
N LYS A 31 5.87 -15.11 16.03
CA LYS A 31 6.16 -16.15 17.04
C LYS A 31 5.03 -17.16 17.13
N ARG A 32 3.77 -16.71 17.08
CA ARG A 32 2.59 -17.60 17.09
C ARG A 32 2.48 -18.42 15.80
N ALA A 33 2.72 -17.80 14.65
CA ALA A 33 2.72 -18.48 13.36
C ALA A 33 3.79 -19.58 13.26
N ARG A 34 5.00 -19.31 13.79
CA ARG A 34 6.11 -20.28 13.86
C ARG A 34 5.74 -21.51 14.70
N ARG A 35 5.10 -21.31 15.86
CA ARG A 35 4.62 -22.41 16.73
C ARG A 35 3.57 -23.29 16.05
N ASN A 36 2.75 -22.71 15.17
CA ASN A 36 1.68 -23.42 14.46
C ASN A 36 2.13 -24.02 13.11
N GLY A 37 3.44 -24.05 12.81
CA GLY A 37 3.97 -24.64 11.57
C GLY A 37 3.72 -23.83 10.30
N ALA A 38 3.30 -22.57 10.38
CA ALA A 38 3.14 -21.72 9.20
C ALA A 38 4.52 -21.38 8.60
N GLY A 39 4.80 -21.92 7.41
CA GLY A 39 6.10 -21.78 6.71
C GLY A 39 6.50 -20.35 6.31
N ARG A 40 7.76 -20.21 5.81
CA ARG A 40 8.43 -18.98 5.33
C ARG A 40 7.47 -17.95 4.70
N GLY A 41 7.00 -16.99 5.50
CA GLY A 41 6.25 -15.81 5.06
C GLY A 41 4.76 -16.01 4.76
N ARG A 42 4.18 -17.22 4.92
CA ARG A 42 2.73 -17.45 4.67
C ARG A 42 1.85 -16.57 5.57
N TRP A 43 2.29 -16.37 6.80
CA TRP A 43 1.63 -15.54 7.80
C TRP A 43 1.51 -14.06 7.39
N LEU A 44 2.41 -13.54 6.53
CA LEU A 44 2.35 -12.14 6.06
C LEU A 44 1.10 -11.88 5.24
N ALA A 45 0.76 -12.82 4.35
CA ALA A 45 -0.44 -12.74 3.53
C ALA A 45 -1.70 -12.77 4.42
N ASP A 46 -1.74 -13.64 5.43
CA ASP A 46 -2.87 -13.72 6.36
C ASP A 46 -2.99 -12.46 7.22
N VAL A 47 -1.89 -11.89 7.69
CA VAL A 47 -1.89 -10.60 8.40
C VAL A 47 -2.41 -9.48 7.51
N PHE A 48 -1.92 -9.37 6.28
CA PHE A 48 -2.35 -8.32 5.37
C PHE A 48 -3.84 -8.46 5.03
N LEU A 49 -4.35 -9.67 4.80
CA LEU A 49 -5.77 -9.92 4.55
C LEU A 49 -6.67 -9.55 5.74
N ASN A 50 -6.16 -9.61 6.97
CA ASN A 50 -6.88 -9.09 8.14
C ASN A 50 -6.89 -7.56 8.20
N ILE A 51 -5.88 -6.89 7.65
CA ILE A 51 -5.75 -5.43 7.64
C ILE A 51 -6.51 -4.82 6.48
N ALA A 52 -6.49 -5.45 5.30
CA ALA A 52 -7.04 -4.90 4.06
C ALA A 52 -8.47 -4.36 4.19
N PRO A 53 -9.43 -5.04 4.85
CA PRO A 53 -10.80 -4.53 5.04
C PRO A 53 -10.91 -3.21 5.81
N ARG A 54 -9.86 -2.83 6.56
CA ARG A 54 -9.80 -1.60 7.36
C ARG A 54 -9.15 -0.45 6.59
N ILE A 55 -8.67 -0.68 5.37
CA ILE A 55 -8.12 0.37 4.52
C ILE A 55 -9.27 1.26 4.06
N PRO A 56 -9.26 2.57 4.38
CA PRO A 56 -10.33 3.47 3.97
C PRO A 56 -10.24 3.74 2.47
N ILE A 57 -11.31 3.43 1.74
CA ILE A 57 -11.48 3.74 0.33
C ILE A 57 -12.48 4.89 0.24
N ARG A 58 -12.07 6.01 -0.33
CA ARG A 58 -12.92 7.20 -0.51
C ARG A 58 -13.58 7.15 -1.89
N ASP A 59 -14.84 7.55 -1.97
CA ASP A 59 -15.52 7.74 -3.25
C ASP A 59 -15.00 8.97 -4.01
N LEU A 60 -15.36 9.07 -5.28
CA LEU A 60 -14.91 10.14 -6.18
C LEU A 60 -15.21 11.55 -5.65
N HIS A 61 -16.38 11.76 -5.02
CA HIS A 61 -16.76 13.06 -4.49
C HIS A 61 -15.84 13.46 -3.35
N THR A 62 -15.71 12.59 -2.35
CA THR A 62 -14.81 12.77 -1.21
C THR A 62 -13.35 12.96 -1.67
N LEU A 63 -12.92 12.23 -2.70
CA LEU A 63 -11.58 12.40 -3.28
C LEU A 63 -11.41 13.78 -3.90
N SER A 64 -12.36 14.25 -4.71
CA SER A 64 -12.28 15.55 -5.34
C SER A 64 -12.20 16.67 -4.29
N GLU A 65 -13.04 16.62 -3.26
CA GLU A 65 -13.01 17.59 -2.14
C GLU A 65 -11.66 17.61 -1.42
N HIS A 66 -11.13 16.43 -1.08
CA HIS A 66 -9.83 16.30 -0.41
C HIS A 66 -8.65 16.79 -1.25
N HIS A 67 -8.82 16.78 -2.57
CA HIS A 67 -7.80 17.18 -3.53
C HIS A 67 -8.19 18.50 -4.23
N HIS A 68 -8.82 19.42 -3.49
CA HIS A 68 -9.09 20.80 -3.92
C HIS A 68 -9.93 20.91 -5.21
N GLY A 69 -10.90 20.02 -5.39
CA GLY A 69 -11.78 19.99 -6.55
C GLY A 69 -11.15 19.39 -7.80
N LEU A 70 -9.95 18.79 -7.72
CA LEU A 70 -9.36 18.10 -8.86
C LEU A 70 -10.26 16.93 -9.32
N THR A 71 -10.30 16.68 -10.63
CA THR A 71 -11.06 15.60 -11.24
C THR A 71 -10.25 14.86 -12.31
N GLY A 72 -10.75 13.69 -12.74
CA GLY A 72 -10.18 12.90 -13.83
C GLY A 72 -8.68 12.63 -13.69
N GLU A 73 -7.93 12.85 -14.77
CA GLU A 73 -6.49 12.56 -14.81
C GLU A 73 -5.67 13.44 -13.86
N GLN A 74 -6.10 14.67 -13.58
CA GLN A 74 -5.40 15.56 -12.63
C GLN A 74 -5.54 15.06 -11.19
N LEU A 75 -6.74 14.58 -10.82
CA LEU A 75 -6.96 13.90 -9.55
C LEU A 75 -6.15 12.60 -9.47
N ALA A 76 -6.15 11.79 -10.52
CA ALA A 76 -5.35 10.56 -10.58
C ALA A 76 -3.85 10.85 -10.37
N ASP A 77 -3.31 11.89 -11.02
CA ASP A 77 -1.92 12.31 -10.86
C ASP A 77 -1.62 12.73 -9.42
N ASP A 78 -2.55 13.42 -8.76
CA ASP A 78 -2.36 13.88 -7.39
C ASP A 78 -2.42 12.76 -6.35
N LEU A 79 -3.32 11.79 -6.54
CA LEU A 79 -3.36 10.55 -5.76
C LEU A 79 -2.04 9.78 -5.88
N VAL A 80 -1.50 9.66 -7.10
CA VAL A 80 -0.20 9.00 -7.32
C VAL A 80 0.92 9.76 -6.61
N ARG A 81 0.99 11.09 -6.73
CA ARG A 81 1.99 11.90 -6.02
C ARG A 81 1.89 11.71 -4.51
N THR A 82 0.67 11.69 -3.97
CA THR A 82 0.41 11.52 -2.53
C THR A 82 0.86 10.13 -2.06
N ALA A 83 0.53 9.08 -2.79
CA ALA A 83 0.98 7.71 -2.48
C ALA A 83 2.51 7.55 -2.61
N GLN A 84 3.13 8.19 -3.60
CA GLN A 84 4.58 8.23 -3.76
C GLN A 84 5.27 8.90 -2.56
N LYS A 85 4.75 10.04 -2.09
CA LYS A 85 5.23 10.71 -0.88
C LYS A 85 5.08 9.80 0.35
N GLY A 86 3.90 9.22 0.55
CA GLY A 86 3.64 8.32 1.68
C GLY A 86 4.58 7.12 1.73
N THR A 87 4.73 6.41 0.62
CA THR A 87 5.62 5.22 0.54
C THR A 87 7.11 5.57 0.63
N MET A 88 7.52 6.75 0.13
CA MET A 88 8.87 7.29 0.33
C MET A 88 9.14 7.56 1.81
N THR A 89 8.23 8.25 2.50
CA THR A 89 8.36 8.58 3.93
C THR A 89 8.49 7.33 4.78
N VAL A 90 7.70 6.28 4.51
CA VAL A 90 7.80 4.99 5.23
C VAL A 90 9.20 4.38 5.06
N GLY A 91 9.73 4.35 3.83
CA GLY A 91 11.08 3.84 3.56
C GLY A 91 12.20 4.69 4.18
N ALA A 92 12.04 6.00 4.23
CA ALA A 92 13.01 6.91 4.84
C ALA A 92 13.09 6.74 6.36
N ILE A 93 11.94 6.54 7.05
CA ILE A 93 11.91 6.24 8.49
C ILE A 93 12.66 4.93 8.77
N GLY A 94 12.40 3.91 7.95
CA GLY A 94 13.05 2.61 8.09
C GLY A 94 14.55 2.66 7.92
N GLY A 95 15.03 3.30 6.85
CA GLY A 95 16.46 3.41 6.61
C GLY A 95 17.19 4.33 7.59
N ALA A 96 16.53 5.33 8.19
CA ALA A 96 17.11 6.12 9.28
C ALA A 96 17.30 5.29 10.56
N LEU A 97 16.34 4.42 10.89
CA LEU A 97 16.45 3.51 12.03
C LEU A 97 17.51 2.44 11.78
N ALA A 98 17.54 1.86 10.58
CA ALA A 98 18.59 0.95 10.14
C ALA A 98 20.01 1.54 10.32
N ALA A 99 20.20 2.79 9.89
CA ALA A 99 21.47 3.50 10.04
C ALA A 99 21.88 3.66 11.53
N ALA A 100 20.91 3.95 12.41
CA ALA A 100 21.16 4.04 13.86
C ALA A 100 21.49 2.66 14.47
N GLU A 101 20.83 1.59 14.04
CA GLU A 101 21.11 0.21 14.50
C GLU A 101 22.52 -0.26 14.12
N PHE A 102 23.05 0.16 12.96
CA PHE A 102 24.45 -0.09 12.59
C PHE A 102 25.45 0.64 13.49
N ALA A 103 25.09 1.82 14.01
CA ALA A 103 25.92 2.57 14.95
C ALA A 103 25.86 2.01 16.39
N ALA A 104 24.81 1.25 16.73
CA ALA A 104 24.62 0.62 18.03
C ALA A 104 24.05 -0.82 17.89
N PRO A 105 24.91 -1.83 17.68
CA PRO A 105 24.53 -3.20 17.29
C PRO A 105 23.50 -3.97 18.14
N PRO A 106 23.34 -3.75 19.46
CA PRO A 106 22.36 -4.50 20.28
C PRO A 106 20.89 -4.34 19.84
N LEU A 107 20.58 -3.36 18.99
CA LEU A 107 19.23 -3.07 18.51
C LEU A 107 18.80 -3.91 17.28
N LEU A 108 19.71 -4.64 16.63
CA LEU A 108 19.42 -5.44 15.43
C LEU A 108 18.42 -6.59 15.64
N LEU A 109 18.06 -6.91 16.89
CA LEU A 109 17.12 -7.99 17.22
C LEU A 109 15.67 -7.66 16.82
N SER A 110 15.30 -6.38 16.64
CA SER A 110 13.94 -5.96 16.22
C SER A 110 13.78 -5.68 14.72
N ALA A 111 14.88 -5.52 13.98
CA ALA A 111 14.90 -5.17 12.56
C ALA A 111 13.94 -6.01 11.68
N PRO A 112 13.77 -7.34 11.89
CA PRO A 112 12.84 -8.13 11.07
C PRO A 112 11.37 -7.71 11.22
N ALA A 113 10.94 -7.30 12.41
CA ALA A 113 9.54 -6.97 12.67
C ALA A 113 9.17 -5.58 12.14
N GLN A 114 10.10 -4.64 12.24
CA GLN A 114 9.93 -3.30 11.69
C GLN A 114 9.85 -3.32 10.16
N LEU A 115 10.74 -4.06 9.51
CA LEU A 115 10.72 -4.27 8.06
C LEU A 115 9.37 -4.82 7.57
N VAL A 116 8.77 -5.72 8.35
CA VAL A 116 7.43 -6.22 8.07
C VAL A 116 6.38 -5.13 8.27
N ALA A 117 6.46 -4.35 9.35
CA ALA A 117 5.53 -3.24 9.60
C ALA A 117 5.52 -2.25 8.44
N GLU A 118 6.70 -1.83 7.98
CA GLU A 118 6.86 -0.96 6.81
C GLU A 118 6.28 -1.59 5.56
N THR A 119 6.56 -2.87 5.32
CA THR A 119 6.02 -3.62 4.18
C THR A 119 4.49 -3.60 4.16
N ILE A 120 3.86 -3.81 5.33
CA ILE A 120 2.41 -3.80 5.48
C ILE A 120 1.83 -2.40 5.23
N VAL A 121 2.48 -1.35 5.74
CA VAL A 121 2.02 0.04 5.52
C VAL A 121 2.16 0.45 4.05
N VAL A 122 3.29 0.12 3.39
CA VAL A 122 3.48 0.37 1.95
C VAL A 122 2.42 -0.36 1.13
N ALA A 123 2.17 -1.64 1.43
CA ALA A 123 1.13 -2.40 0.76
C ALA A 123 -0.27 -1.79 0.97
N ALA A 124 -0.57 -1.29 2.18
CA ALA A 124 -1.85 -0.64 2.45
C ALA A 124 -2.02 0.67 1.66
N ILE A 125 -0.95 1.48 1.55
CA ILE A 125 -0.94 2.69 0.73
C ILE A 125 -1.15 2.34 -0.76
N GLU A 126 -0.42 1.34 -1.26
CA GLU A 126 -0.54 0.91 -2.66
C GLU A 126 -1.93 0.34 -2.98
N VAL A 127 -2.53 -0.46 -2.08
CA VAL A 127 -3.90 -0.98 -2.22
C VAL A 127 -4.92 0.15 -2.21
N LYS A 128 -4.80 1.12 -1.29
CA LYS A 128 -5.67 2.30 -1.25
C LYS A 128 -5.57 3.09 -2.56
N LEU A 129 -4.36 3.32 -3.07
CA LEU A 129 -4.15 3.99 -4.34
C LEU A 129 -4.86 3.28 -5.49
N LEU A 130 -4.74 1.94 -5.58
CA LEU A 130 -5.48 1.18 -6.58
C LEU A 130 -6.98 1.44 -6.48
N ALA A 131 -7.54 1.33 -5.27
CA ALA A 131 -8.97 1.48 -5.06
C ALA A 131 -9.47 2.88 -5.41
N GLU A 132 -8.76 3.92 -5.00
CA GLU A 132 -9.13 5.30 -5.30
C GLU A 132 -8.96 5.64 -6.79
N LEU A 133 -7.96 5.07 -7.47
CA LEU A 133 -7.87 5.17 -8.94
C LEU A 133 -9.09 4.53 -9.62
N HIS A 134 -9.58 3.39 -9.14
CA HIS A 134 -10.78 2.77 -9.71
C HIS A 134 -12.01 3.67 -9.58
N GLU A 135 -12.16 4.41 -8.47
CA GLU A 135 -13.21 5.42 -8.32
C GLU A 135 -13.03 6.58 -9.32
N VAL A 136 -11.81 7.07 -9.51
CA VAL A 136 -11.50 8.15 -10.48
C VAL A 136 -11.79 7.75 -11.93
N TYR A 137 -11.53 6.50 -12.29
CA TYR A 137 -11.78 5.98 -13.64
C TYR A 137 -13.20 5.41 -13.83
N GLY A 138 -14.07 5.50 -12.81
CA GLY A 138 -15.44 5.00 -12.86
C GLY A 138 -15.57 3.48 -12.90
N VAL A 139 -14.49 2.73 -12.65
CA VAL A 139 -14.48 1.27 -12.63
C VAL A 139 -14.82 0.79 -11.23
N ARG A 140 -16.11 0.72 -10.91
CA ARG A 140 -16.55 0.31 -9.57
C ARG A 140 -16.42 -1.20 -9.37
N VAL A 141 -16.04 -1.57 -8.15
CA VAL A 141 -15.98 -2.96 -7.68
C VAL A 141 -17.13 -3.15 -6.72
N ASP A 142 -18.08 -3.99 -7.09
CA ASP A 142 -19.25 -4.28 -6.27
C ASP A 142 -18.92 -5.15 -5.04
N GLY A 143 -19.78 -5.06 -4.04
CA GLY A 143 -19.70 -5.85 -2.81
C GLY A 143 -19.43 -5.02 -1.55
N THR A 144 -19.45 -5.68 -0.40
CA THR A 144 -19.16 -5.10 0.91
C THR A 144 -17.72 -4.56 0.97
N GLY A 145 -17.45 -3.63 1.91
CA GLY A 145 -16.10 -3.07 2.09
C GLY A 145 -15.00 -4.13 2.25
N THR A 146 -15.31 -5.23 2.98
CA THR A 146 -14.40 -6.37 3.12
C THR A 146 -14.16 -7.10 1.80
N GLN A 147 -15.21 -7.34 1.00
CA GLN A 147 -15.06 -7.99 -0.31
C GLN A 147 -14.23 -7.13 -1.25
N ARG A 148 -14.54 -5.84 -1.36
CA ARG A 148 -13.78 -4.87 -2.17
C ARG A 148 -12.31 -4.86 -1.77
N ALA A 149 -12.02 -4.79 -0.47
CA ALA A 149 -10.65 -4.80 0.03
C ALA A 149 -9.86 -6.07 -0.36
N ILE A 150 -10.50 -7.25 -0.33
CA ILE A 150 -9.87 -8.51 -0.77
C ILE A 150 -9.63 -8.50 -2.27
N VAL A 151 -10.56 -7.99 -3.06
CA VAL A 151 -10.40 -7.86 -4.51
C VAL A 151 -9.24 -6.90 -4.85
N PHE A 152 -9.16 -5.73 -4.20
CA PHE A 152 -8.06 -4.79 -4.40
C PHE A 152 -6.72 -5.33 -3.90
N ALA A 153 -6.68 -6.05 -2.77
CA ALA A 153 -5.47 -6.73 -2.30
C ALA A 153 -4.97 -7.79 -3.30
N SER A 154 -5.89 -8.54 -3.92
CA SER A 154 -5.59 -9.50 -4.98
C SER A 154 -5.08 -8.81 -6.26
N ALA A 155 -5.73 -7.73 -6.69
CA ALA A 155 -5.32 -6.92 -7.84
C ALA A 155 -3.92 -6.33 -7.65
N TRP A 156 -3.66 -5.79 -6.46
CA TRP A 156 -2.36 -5.29 -6.04
C TRP A 156 -1.28 -6.38 -6.10
N ALA A 157 -1.57 -7.58 -5.56
CA ALA A 157 -0.63 -8.70 -5.59
C ALA A 157 -0.22 -9.07 -7.02
N LYS A 158 -1.16 -8.97 -7.97
CA LYS A 158 -0.97 -9.23 -9.40
C LYS A 158 -0.40 -8.04 -10.18
N GLN A 159 -0.33 -6.86 -9.57
CA GLN A 159 0.11 -5.59 -10.18
C GLN A 159 -0.70 -5.22 -11.43
N ARG A 160 -2.02 -5.44 -11.38
CA ARG A 160 -2.93 -5.15 -12.50
C ARG A 160 -4.22 -4.52 -11.99
N GLY A 161 -4.86 -3.72 -12.85
CA GLY A 161 -6.20 -3.20 -12.58
C GLY A 161 -7.25 -4.32 -12.57
N ILE A 162 -8.35 -4.12 -11.86
CA ILE A 162 -9.46 -5.07 -11.82
C ILE A 162 -10.23 -4.94 -13.12
N ASP A 163 -10.59 -6.08 -13.72
CA ASP A 163 -11.48 -6.11 -14.87
C ASP A 163 -12.93 -6.25 -14.37
N PRO A 164 -13.80 -5.24 -14.57
CA PRO A 164 -15.19 -5.31 -14.13
C PRO A 164 -16.00 -6.36 -14.92
N LEU A 165 -15.56 -6.74 -16.12
CA LEU A 165 -16.24 -7.70 -16.98
C LEU A 165 -15.79 -9.15 -16.74
N ALA A 166 -14.66 -9.34 -16.07
CA ALA A 166 -14.25 -10.65 -15.61
C ALA A 166 -15.10 -11.03 -14.39
N PRO A 167 -15.70 -12.23 -14.33
CA PRO A 167 -16.44 -12.68 -13.16
C PRO A 167 -15.47 -12.83 -11.97
N THR A 168 -15.30 -11.75 -11.20
CA THR A 168 -14.53 -11.76 -9.96
C THR A 168 -15.36 -12.47 -8.90
N SER A 169 -15.43 -13.80 -8.95
CA SER A 169 -15.98 -14.52 -7.82
C SER A 169 -15.06 -14.27 -6.61
N VAL A 170 -15.64 -13.72 -5.55
CA VAL A 170 -14.95 -13.49 -4.27
C VAL A 170 -14.28 -14.79 -3.79
N SER A 171 -14.87 -15.94 -4.14
CA SER A 171 -14.35 -17.30 -3.92
C SER A 171 -12.99 -17.55 -4.60
N LEU A 172 -12.75 -17.04 -5.81
CA LEU A 172 -11.44 -17.11 -6.48
C LEU A 172 -10.42 -16.14 -5.86
N ALA A 173 -10.86 -14.99 -5.35
CA ALA A 173 -10.01 -14.02 -4.68
C ALA A 173 -9.47 -14.52 -3.32
N LEU A 174 -10.15 -15.48 -2.67
CA LEU A 174 -9.69 -16.13 -1.43
C LEU A 174 -8.97 -17.48 -1.65
N GLY A 175 -8.63 -17.83 -2.89
CA GLY A 175 -7.93 -19.09 -3.21
C GLY A 175 -6.45 -19.13 -2.77
N ALA A 176 -5.89 -20.34 -2.70
CA ALA A 176 -4.47 -20.56 -2.36
C ALA A 176 -3.49 -19.86 -3.32
N ALA A 177 -3.86 -19.74 -4.60
CA ALA A 177 -3.11 -19.00 -5.61
C ALA A 177 -3.03 -17.50 -5.27
N THR A 178 -4.15 -16.88 -4.85
CA THR A 178 -4.18 -15.47 -4.45
C THR A 178 -3.35 -15.23 -3.20
N LYS A 179 -3.48 -16.09 -2.17
CA LYS A 179 -2.60 -16.02 -0.99
C LYS A 179 -1.13 -16.15 -1.34
N THR A 180 -0.80 -17.00 -2.31
CA THR A 180 0.58 -17.19 -2.79
C THR A 180 1.09 -15.97 -3.55
N ALA A 181 0.28 -15.38 -4.43
CA ALA A 181 0.64 -14.13 -5.13
C ALA A 181 0.85 -12.99 -4.13
N LEU A 182 -0.06 -12.84 -3.16
CA LEU A 182 0.02 -11.85 -2.10
C LEU A 182 1.29 -12.02 -1.27
N ARG A 183 1.58 -13.24 -0.83
CA ARG A 183 2.83 -13.59 -0.14
C ARG A 183 4.04 -13.19 -0.98
N ASN A 184 4.09 -13.60 -2.25
CA ASN A 184 5.24 -13.34 -3.11
C ASN A 184 5.46 -11.84 -3.34
N ARG A 185 4.38 -11.06 -3.50
CA ARG A 185 4.45 -9.60 -3.62
C ARG A 185 4.94 -8.96 -2.32
N LEU A 186 4.37 -9.33 -1.17
CA LEU A 186 4.81 -8.85 0.15
C LEU A 186 6.29 -9.18 0.40
N MET A 187 6.72 -10.40 0.08
CA MET A 187 8.13 -10.80 0.20
C MET A 187 9.05 -10.01 -0.74
N ARG A 188 8.58 -9.65 -1.94
CA ARG A 188 9.34 -8.79 -2.86
C ARG A 188 9.47 -7.37 -2.33
N THR A 189 8.40 -6.81 -1.78
CA THR A 189 8.43 -5.51 -1.09
C THR A 189 9.39 -5.57 0.10
N LEU A 190 9.26 -6.58 0.96
CA LEU A 190 10.15 -6.82 2.10
C LEU A 190 11.62 -6.93 1.68
N GLY A 191 11.92 -7.69 0.61
CA GLY A 191 13.26 -7.83 0.06
C GLY A 191 13.89 -6.51 -0.39
N ARG A 192 13.08 -5.58 -0.92
CA ARG A 192 13.54 -4.22 -1.28
C ARG A 192 13.90 -3.39 -0.06
N HIS A 193 13.17 -3.56 1.04
CA HIS A 193 13.54 -2.97 2.32
C HIS A 193 14.82 -3.61 2.88
N LEU A 194 15.09 -4.91 2.63
CA LEU A 194 16.37 -5.53 3.02
C LEU A 194 17.56 -5.06 2.20
N THR A 195 17.42 -4.82 0.89
CA THR A 195 18.50 -4.20 0.07
C THR A 195 18.86 -2.79 0.52
N THR A 196 17.99 -2.18 1.33
CA THR A 196 18.22 -0.89 1.99
C THR A 196 19.20 -1.03 3.17
N PHE A 197 19.46 -2.23 3.69
CA PHE A 197 20.42 -2.48 4.78
C PHE A 197 21.85 -2.82 4.29
N GLY A 198 22.19 -2.56 3.01
CA GLY A 198 23.55 -2.79 2.49
C GLY A 198 24.62 -1.93 3.21
N PRO A 199 25.90 -2.37 3.24
CA PRO A 199 26.99 -1.60 3.84
C PRO A 199 27.13 -0.22 3.19
N PHE A 200 27.62 0.78 3.95
CA PHE A 200 27.85 2.19 3.56
C PHE A 200 26.63 3.14 3.55
N LEU A 201 25.60 2.91 4.37
CA LEU A 201 24.56 3.92 4.68
C LEU A 201 23.78 4.48 3.46
N THR A 202 23.88 3.84 2.29
CA THR A 202 23.07 4.17 1.10
C THR A 202 21.57 3.91 1.33
N GLY A 203 21.25 3.18 2.42
CA GLY A 203 19.92 2.74 2.81
C GLY A 203 18.85 3.82 2.93
N ALA A 204 19.02 4.85 3.77
CA ALA A 204 17.91 5.78 4.04
C ALA A 204 17.38 6.48 2.78
N VAL A 205 18.27 6.89 1.87
CA VAL A 205 17.89 7.52 0.59
C VAL A 205 17.45 6.47 -0.44
N ALA A 206 18.11 5.31 -0.51
CA ALA A 206 17.75 4.25 -1.45
C ALA A 206 16.37 3.63 -1.15
N GLY A 207 16.03 3.37 0.11
CA GLY A 207 14.77 2.73 0.48
C GLY A 207 13.55 3.56 0.13
N GLY A 208 13.57 4.86 0.46
CA GLY A 208 12.50 5.80 0.12
C GLY A 208 12.34 6.00 -1.39
N THR A 209 13.45 6.16 -2.12
CA THR A 209 13.43 6.34 -3.58
C THR A 209 12.95 5.08 -4.31
N LEU A 210 13.39 3.90 -3.88
CA LEU A 210 12.96 2.62 -4.43
C LEU A 210 11.46 2.38 -4.26
N ASN A 211 10.90 2.71 -3.10
CA ASN A 211 9.46 2.65 -2.87
C ASN A 211 8.71 3.65 -3.76
N ARG A 212 9.18 4.90 -3.84
CA ARG A 212 8.58 5.93 -4.71
C ARG A 212 8.52 5.48 -6.19
N ILE A 213 9.58 4.85 -6.69
CA ILE A 213 9.64 4.33 -8.07
C ILE A 213 8.68 3.16 -8.25
N ALA A 214 8.65 2.23 -7.30
CA ALA A 214 7.76 1.07 -7.35
C ALA A 214 6.28 1.46 -7.34
N THR A 215 5.90 2.40 -6.46
CA THR A 215 4.55 2.95 -6.39
C THR A 215 4.16 3.64 -7.70
N LYS A 216 5.10 4.39 -8.31
CA LYS A 216 4.88 5.01 -9.63
C LYS A 216 4.58 3.97 -10.70
N LYS A 217 5.45 2.95 -10.82
CA LYS A 217 5.30 1.88 -11.82
C LYS A 217 4.01 1.10 -11.65
N LEU A 218 3.62 0.83 -10.40
CA LEU A 218 2.34 0.20 -10.09
C LEU A 218 1.17 1.07 -10.58
N ALA A 219 1.19 2.36 -10.26
CA ALA A 219 0.14 3.28 -10.67
C ALA A 219 0.06 3.42 -12.19
N GLU A 220 1.19 3.49 -12.89
CA GLU A 220 1.25 3.51 -14.36
C GLU A 220 0.61 2.26 -14.96
N ALA A 221 0.97 1.07 -14.45
CA ALA A 221 0.39 -0.20 -14.91
C ALA A 221 -1.13 -0.25 -14.69
N VAL A 222 -1.59 0.15 -13.50
CA VAL A 222 -3.03 0.17 -13.15
C VAL A 222 -3.79 1.19 -14.00
N ARG A 223 -3.26 2.39 -14.20
CA ARG A 223 -3.90 3.43 -15.03
C ARG A 223 -3.95 3.00 -16.50
N ALA A 224 -2.91 2.34 -17.00
CA ALA A 224 -2.92 1.76 -18.34
C ALA A 224 -4.04 0.72 -18.49
N ASP A 225 -4.15 -0.21 -17.53
CA ASP A 225 -5.22 -1.21 -17.52
C ASP A 225 -6.62 -0.57 -17.42
N LEU A 226 -6.78 0.46 -16.59
CA LEU A 226 -8.06 1.15 -16.40
C LEU A 226 -8.47 1.95 -17.63
N ARG A 227 -7.54 2.65 -18.30
CA ARG A 227 -7.82 3.42 -19.52
C ARG A 227 -8.38 2.57 -20.65
N VAL A 228 -7.91 1.33 -20.78
CA VAL A 228 -8.44 0.36 -21.76
C VAL A 228 -9.89 -0.02 -21.45
N LYS A 229 -10.30 0.08 -20.18
CA LYS A 229 -11.62 -0.30 -19.69
C LYS A 229 -12.61 0.86 -19.62
N LEU A 230 -12.21 2.10 -19.94
CA LEU A 230 -13.16 3.21 -20.02
C LEU A 230 -14.11 2.98 -21.19
N PRO A 231 -15.42 3.26 -21.00
CA PRO A 231 -16.33 3.41 -22.13
C PRO A 231 -15.79 4.46 -23.12
N PRO A 232 -16.13 4.34 -24.42
CA PRO A 232 -15.84 5.37 -25.41
C PRO A 232 -16.30 6.75 -24.92
N ALA A 233 -15.62 7.82 -25.36
CA ALA A 233 -15.93 9.18 -24.89
C ALA A 233 -17.41 9.60 -25.07
N ALA A 234 -18.13 8.96 -26.00
CA ALA A 234 -19.55 9.18 -26.26
C ALA A 234 -20.49 8.69 -25.14
N ASP A 235 -20.06 7.73 -24.30
CA ASP A 235 -20.85 7.14 -23.21
C ASP A 235 -20.44 7.65 -21.82
N ARG A 236 -19.58 8.68 -21.76
CA ARG A 236 -19.19 9.29 -20.49
C ARG A 236 -20.31 10.23 -20.04
N PRO A 237 -20.83 10.12 -18.81
CA PRO A 237 -21.70 11.15 -18.28
C PRO A 237 -20.92 12.48 -18.31
N GLU A 238 -21.52 13.51 -18.92
CA GLU A 238 -20.95 14.84 -18.93
C GLU A 238 -20.81 15.31 -17.48
N ILE A 239 -19.57 15.31 -16.99
CA ILE A 239 -19.23 15.87 -15.69
C ILE A 239 -19.21 17.38 -15.92
N GLY A 240 -20.29 18.03 -15.49
CA GLY A 240 -20.71 19.38 -15.87
C GLY A 240 -19.59 20.42 -15.91
N ARG A 241 -19.55 21.13 -17.03
CA ARG A 241 -19.13 22.53 -17.05
C ARG A 241 -20.38 23.33 -16.67
N ASP A 242 -20.48 23.74 -15.42
CA ASP A 242 -21.31 24.88 -15.01
C ASP A 242 -20.53 25.66 -13.94
#